data_AF-A0A943B5T1-F1
#
_entry.id   AF-A0A943B5T1-F1
#
_cell.length_a   1.000
_cell.length_b   1.000
_cell.length_c   1.000
_cell.angle_alpha   90.00
_cell.angle_beta   90.00
_cell.angle_gamma   90.00
#
_symmetry.space_group_name_H-M   'P 1'
#
loop_
_entity.id
_entity.type
_entity.pdbx_description
1 polymer ?
#
loop_
_entity_poly.entity_id
_entity_poly.type
_entity_poly.pdbx_seq_one_letter_code
_entity_poly.pdbx_strand_id
1 'polypeptide(L)'
;VESGSLTLAVSTGGASPALARALREDLEKWLGRRYSRLVCLLDKLRPAILALRLGSDANAEMFRALCALPLRETLAEALNESDFGRAEVLLREILPSVLHPFLAELLHELD
;
A
#
# COMPACT_ATOMS: atom_id res chain seq x y z
N VAL A 1 2.79 -16.11 3.94
CA VAL A 1 3.84 -15.06 4.00
C VAL A 1 3.21 -13.87 4.66
N GLU A 2 3.87 -13.32 5.68
CA GLU A 2 3.39 -12.13 6.40
C GLU A 2 4.44 -11.02 6.26
N SER A 3 3.99 -9.80 5.99
CA SER A 3 4.84 -8.61 5.91
C SER A 3 4.07 -7.43 6.51
N GLY A 4 4.24 -7.22 7.82
CA GLY A 4 3.39 -6.31 8.59
C GLY A 4 1.93 -6.78 8.54
N SER A 5 1.01 -5.87 8.19
CA SER A 5 -0.43 -6.16 8.05
C SER A 5 -0.83 -6.83 6.73
N LEU A 6 0.13 -7.22 5.88
CA LEU A 6 -0.13 -7.90 4.62
C LEU A 6 0.14 -9.40 4.74
N THR A 7 -0.83 -10.22 4.35
CA THR A 7 -0.72 -11.68 4.30
C THR A 7 -0.92 -12.19 2.88
N LEU A 8 0.00 -13.03 2.39
CA LEU A 8 -0.16 -13.81 1.16
C LEU A 8 -0.27 -15.30 1.47
N ALA A 9 -1.25 -15.95 0.85
CA ALA A 9 -1.49 -17.39 0.94
C ALA A 9 -1.31 -18.05 -0.44
N VAL A 10 -0.64 -19.21 -0.46
CA VAL A 10 -0.47 -20.04 -1.66
C VAL A 10 -1.01 -21.43 -1.36
N SER A 11 -1.83 -21.97 -2.25
CA SER A 11 -2.40 -23.31 -2.14
C SER A 11 -2.37 -24.03 -3.48
N THR A 12 -2.06 -25.33 -3.46
CA THR A 12 -2.16 -26.24 -4.62
C THR A 12 -3.33 -27.21 -4.48
N GLY A 13 -4.22 -27.02 -3.50
CA GLY A 13 -5.32 -27.96 -3.22
C GLY A 13 -4.86 -29.37 -2.86
N GLY A 14 -3.61 -29.53 -2.41
CA GLY A 14 -3.00 -30.83 -2.10
C GLY A 14 -2.27 -31.50 -3.28
N ALA A 15 -2.34 -30.95 -4.50
CA ALA A 15 -1.70 -31.55 -5.67
C ALA A 15 -0.17 -31.60 -5.57
N SER A 16 0.44 -30.58 -4.94
CA SER A 16 1.89 -30.55 -4.69
C SER A 16 2.23 -29.64 -3.51
N PRO A 17 2.42 -30.22 -2.30
CA PRO A 17 2.91 -29.47 -1.15
C PRO A 17 4.31 -28.87 -1.37
N ALA A 18 5.16 -29.56 -2.13
CA ALA A 18 6.50 -29.08 -2.47
C ALA A 18 6.47 -27.80 -3.30
N LEU A 19 5.58 -27.72 -4.31
CA LEU A 19 5.40 -26.51 -5.12
C LEU A 19 4.84 -25.35 -4.29
N ALA A 20 3.84 -25.62 -3.44
CA ALA A 20 3.27 -24.60 -2.56
C ALA A 20 4.35 -23.99 -1.64
N ARG A 21 5.27 -24.82 -1.14
CA ARG A 21 6.41 -24.37 -0.34
C ARG A 21 7.38 -23.51 -1.14
N ALA A 22 7.78 -23.94 -2.34
CA ALA A 22 8.70 -23.18 -3.19
C ALA A 22 8.15 -21.79 -3.54
N LEU A 23 6.89 -21.72 -3.99
CA LEU A 23 6.22 -20.45 -4.31
C LEU A 23 6.09 -19.54 -3.09
N ARG A 24 5.83 -20.10 -1.90
CA ARG A 24 5.79 -19.32 -0.66
C ARG A 24 7.14 -18.64 -0.39
N GLU A 25 8.25 -19.37 -0.55
CA GLU A 25 9.60 -18.86 -0.31
C GLU A 25 10.01 -17.80 -1.34
N ASP A 26 9.61 -17.98 -2.61
CA ASP A 26 9.85 -16.99 -3.66
C ASP A 26 9.05 -15.70 -3.43
N LEU A 27 7.77 -15.82 -3.07
CA LEU A 27 6.93 -14.67 -2.75
C LEU A 27 7.37 -13.96 -1.48
N GLU A 28 7.89 -14.67 -0.50
CA GLU A 28 8.45 -14.07 0.72
C GLU A 28 9.67 -13.20 0.40
N LYS A 29 10.58 -13.70 -0.42
CA LYS A 29 11.74 -12.92 -0.90
C LYS A 29 11.32 -11.73 -1.75
N TRP A 30 10.36 -11.93 -2.67
CA TRP A 30 9.86 -10.87 -3.54
C TRP A 30 9.12 -9.78 -2.75
N LEU A 31 8.30 -10.18 -1.79
CA LEU A 31 7.51 -9.25 -0.98
C LEU A 31 8.40 -8.46 -0.02
N GLY A 32 9.32 -9.14 0.67
CA GLY A 32 10.22 -8.53 1.65
C GLY A 32 9.50 -7.50 2.53
N ARG A 33 10.06 -6.27 2.57
CA ARG A 33 9.40 -5.09 3.15
C ARG A 33 8.79 -4.15 2.11
N ARG A 34 8.73 -4.56 0.83
CA ARG A 34 8.39 -3.71 -0.32
C ARG A 34 7.12 -2.89 -0.08
N TYR A 35 6.08 -3.51 0.49
CA TYR A 35 4.79 -2.85 0.71
C TYR A 35 4.44 -2.62 2.18
N SER A 36 5.32 -2.91 3.15
CA SER A 36 4.96 -2.81 4.57
C SER A 36 4.58 -1.38 4.98
N ARG A 37 5.41 -0.40 4.57
CA ARG A 37 5.13 1.04 4.81
C ARG A 37 3.92 1.53 4.02
N LEU A 38 3.74 1.06 2.78
CA LEU A 38 2.56 1.39 1.97
C LEU A 38 1.26 0.90 2.61
N VAL A 39 1.25 -0.32 3.16
CA VAL A 39 0.08 -0.86 3.85
C VAL A 39 -0.24 -0.05 5.11
N CYS A 40 0.78 0.35 5.88
CA CYS A 40 0.60 1.23 7.04
C CYS A 40 0.03 2.60 6.64
N LEU A 41 0.55 3.20 5.57
CA LEU A 41 0.03 4.44 5.01
C LEU A 41 -1.44 4.31 4.63
N LEU A 42 -1.81 3.26 3.89
CA LEU A 42 -3.19 3.04 3.44
C LEU A 42 -4.15 2.78 4.61
N ASP A 43 -3.70 2.09 5.65
CA ASP A 43 -4.49 1.83 6.87
C ASP A 43 -4.87 3.14 7.57
N LYS A 44 -3.90 4.04 7.75
CA LYS A 44 -4.11 5.37 8.34
C LYS A 44 -4.87 6.32 7.41
N LEU A 45 -4.70 6.21 6.09
CA LEU A 45 -5.38 7.05 5.11
C LEU A 45 -6.86 6.67 4.92
N ARG A 46 -7.20 5.39 5.10
CA ARG A 46 -8.56 4.88 4.93
C ARG A 46 -9.64 5.63 5.73
N PRO A 47 -9.51 5.85 7.05
CA PRO A 47 -10.53 6.59 7.81
C PRO A 47 -10.69 8.03 7.30
N ALA A 48 -9.59 8.69 6.90
CA ALA A 48 -9.64 10.06 6.37
C ALA A 48 -10.41 10.14 5.04
N ILE A 49 -10.17 9.19 4.12
CA ILE A 49 -10.92 9.07 2.86
C ILE A 49 -12.41 8.81 3.11
N LEU A 50 -12.73 7.86 4.00
CA LEU A 50 -14.12 7.51 4.29
C LEU A 50 -14.89 8.66 4.95
N ALA A 51 -14.21 9.49 5.75
CA ALA A 51 -14.80 10.65 6.39
C ALA A 51 -15.27 11.73 5.40
N LEU A 52 -14.73 11.76 4.18
CA LEU A 52 -15.15 12.71 3.14
C LEU A 52 -16.55 12.45 2.58
N ARG A 53 -17.14 11.29 2.84
CA ARG A 53 -18.50 10.90 2.40
C ARG A 53 -18.76 11.13 0.89
N LEU A 54 -17.74 10.94 0.05
CA LEU A 54 -17.81 11.11 -1.41
C LEU A 54 -18.66 10.04 -2.12
N GLY A 55 -19.12 9.02 -1.40
CA GLY A 55 -19.81 7.86 -1.95
C GLY A 55 -18.89 6.65 -2.14
N SER A 56 -19.49 5.45 -2.22
CA SER A 56 -18.75 4.19 -2.33
C SER A 56 -17.90 4.12 -3.60
N ASP A 57 -18.44 4.60 -4.72
CA ASP A 57 -17.78 4.50 -6.03
C ASP A 57 -16.56 5.41 -6.12
N ALA A 58 -16.68 6.67 -5.68
CA ALA A 58 -15.57 7.62 -5.67
C ALA A 58 -14.43 7.17 -4.73
N ASN A 59 -14.77 6.65 -3.55
CA ASN A 59 -13.77 6.10 -2.63
C ASN A 59 -13.05 4.89 -3.25
N ALA A 60 -13.81 4.00 -3.90
CA ALA A 60 -13.24 2.83 -4.55
C ALA A 60 -12.31 3.21 -5.72
N GLU A 61 -12.69 4.21 -6.52
CA GLU A 61 -11.85 4.73 -7.60
C GLU A 61 -10.53 5.29 -7.08
N MET A 62 -10.56 6.06 -5.98
CA MET A 62 -9.36 6.61 -5.38
C MET A 62 -8.42 5.51 -4.82
N PHE A 63 -8.95 4.50 -4.13
CA PHE A 63 -8.12 3.35 -3.70
C PHE A 63 -7.57 2.56 -4.88
N ARG A 64 -8.33 2.41 -5.97
CA ARG A 64 -7.83 1.76 -7.19
C ARG A 64 -6.68 2.56 -7.81
N ALA A 65 -6.80 3.89 -7.87
CA ALA A 65 -5.74 4.76 -8.36
C ALA A 65 -4.46 4.64 -7.52
N LEU A 66 -4.59 4.68 -6.18
CA LEU A 66 -3.47 4.50 -5.25
C LEU A 66 -2.76 3.15 -5.41
N CYS A 67 -3.50 2.09 -5.74
CA CYS A 67 -2.99 0.74 -5.92
C CYS A 67 -2.57 0.41 -7.36
N ALA A 68 -2.80 1.32 -8.32
CA ALA A 68 -2.49 1.10 -9.73
C ALA A 68 -0.99 1.27 -10.01
N LEU A 69 -0.52 0.62 -11.08
CA LEU A 69 0.81 0.88 -11.64
C LEU A 69 0.76 2.14 -12.53
N PRO A 70 1.84 2.93 -12.60
CA PRO A 70 3.13 2.73 -11.93
C PRO A 70 3.18 3.23 -10.47
N LEU A 71 2.17 3.98 -10.03
CA LEU A 71 2.17 4.68 -8.75
C LEU A 71 2.46 3.79 -7.54
N ARG A 72 1.83 2.62 -7.45
CA ARG A 72 2.01 1.71 -6.32
C ARG A 72 3.49 1.38 -6.08
N GLU A 73 4.26 1.23 -7.16
CA GLU A 73 5.68 0.91 -7.07
C GLU A 73 6.51 2.14 -6.71
N THR A 74 6.28 3.26 -7.39
CA THR A 74 7.03 4.49 -7.12
C THR A 74 6.77 5.03 -5.71
N LEU A 75 5.55 4.89 -5.20
CA LEU A 75 5.19 5.25 -3.83
C LEU A 75 5.80 4.29 -2.81
N ALA A 76 5.75 2.98 -3.07
CA ALA A 76 6.40 1.99 -2.21
C ALA A 76 7.91 2.22 -2.13
N GLU A 77 8.57 2.53 -3.25
CA GLU A 77 9.98 2.87 -3.31
C GLU A 77 10.29 4.13 -2.49
N ALA A 78 9.57 5.23 -2.73
CA ALA A 78 9.75 6.48 -1.99
C ALA A 78 9.59 6.27 -0.47
N LEU A 79 8.59 5.51 -0.04
CA LEU A 79 8.39 5.18 1.38
C LEU A 79 9.52 4.32 1.95
N ASN A 80 10.08 3.38 1.18
CA ASN A 80 11.19 2.54 1.65
C ASN A 80 12.51 3.31 1.72
N GLU A 81 12.69 4.32 0.88
CA GLU A 81 13.85 5.23 0.87
C GLU A 81 13.71 6.38 1.88
N SER A 82 12.60 6.45 2.62
CA SER A 82 12.24 7.59 3.49
C SER A 82 12.20 8.94 2.73
N ASP A 83 11.93 8.90 1.42
CA ASP A 83 11.70 10.09 0.59
C ASP A 83 10.23 10.53 0.71
N PHE A 84 9.88 11.09 1.87
CA PHE A 84 8.53 11.56 2.15
C PHE A 84 8.11 12.75 1.28
N GLY A 85 9.07 13.55 0.81
CA GLY A 85 8.78 14.63 -0.14
C GLY A 85 8.26 14.08 -1.46
N ARG A 86 8.91 13.04 -2.02
CA ARG A 86 8.42 12.37 -3.22
C ARG A 86 7.09 11.64 -2.98
N ALA A 87 6.94 10.97 -1.84
CA ALA A 87 5.69 10.31 -1.48
C ALA A 87 4.52 11.31 -1.39
N GLU A 88 4.75 12.48 -0.80
CA GLU A 88 3.75 13.53 -0.67
C GLU A 88 3.30 14.07 -2.04
N VAL A 89 4.24 14.35 -2.94
CA VAL A 89 3.93 14.81 -4.31
C VAL A 89 3.04 13.79 -5.04
N LEU A 90 3.40 12.51 -4.99
CA LEU A 90 2.64 11.43 -5.61
C LEU A 90 1.22 11.31 -5.04
N LEU A 91 1.07 11.47 -3.72
CA LEU A 91 -0.23 11.39 -3.06
C LEU A 91 -1.12 12.59 -3.38
N ARG A 92 -0.55 13.80 -3.50
CA ARG A 92 -1.29 15.03 -3.81
C ARG A 92 -1.91 15.03 -5.21
N GLU A 93 -1.35 14.29 -6.17
CA GLU A 93 -1.90 14.15 -7.52
C GLU A 93 -3.23 13.39 -7.56
N ILE A 94 -3.46 12.50 -6.59
CA ILE A 94 -4.62 11.59 -6.56
C ILE A 94 -5.60 11.98 -5.46
N LEU A 95 -5.09 12.42 -4.33
CA LEU A 95 -5.92 12.76 -3.19
C LEU A 95 -6.50 14.17 -3.31
N PRO A 96 -7.78 14.36 -2.94
CA PRO A 96 -8.39 15.68 -2.89
C PRO A 96 -7.61 16.63 -1.98
N SER A 97 -7.60 17.92 -2.32
CA SER A 97 -6.86 18.97 -1.60
C SER A 97 -7.19 19.07 -0.12
N VAL A 98 -8.40 18.67 0.29
CA VAL A 98 -8.81 18.61 1.70
C VAL A 98 -7.95 17.65 2.55
N LEU A 99 -7.34 16.62 1.94
CA LEU A 99 -6.47 15.67 2.62
C LEU A 99 -5.01 16.10 2.62
N HIS A 100 -4.61 17.11 1.85
CA HIS A 100 -3.21 17.52 1.72
C HIS A 100 -2.55 17.94 3.05
N PRO A 101 -3.23 18.67 3.96
CA PRO A 101 -2.65 19.00 5.27
C PRO A 101 -2.37 17.76 6.14
N PHE A 102 -3.19 16.72 6.00
CA PHE A 102 -3.04 15.46 6.74
C PHE A 102 -1.85 14.63 6.26
N LEU A 103 -1.41 14.80 5.01
CA LEU A 103 -0.33 13.99 4.43
C LEU A 103 1.02 14.23 5.11
N ALA A 104 1.34 15.48 5.46
CA ALA A 104 2.62 15.80 6.08
C ALA A 104 2.77 15.15 7.47
N GLU A 105 1.72 15.23 8.30
CA GLU A 105 1.66 14.59 9.62
C GLU A 105 1.71 13.06 9.48
N LEU A 106 0.89 12.51 8.58
CA LEU A 106 0.83 11.09 8.30
C LEU A 106 2.17 10.50 7.87
N LEU A 107 2.89 11.17 6.98
CA LEU A 107 4.17 10.69 6.45
C LEU A 107 5.28 10.76 7.51
N HIS A 108 5.26 11.77 8.38
CA HIS A 108 6.22 11.85 9.49
C HIS A 108 6.01 10.77 10.55
N GLU A 109 4.78 10.29 10.75
CA GLU A 109 4.53 9.12 11.61
C GLU A 109 5.05 7.78 11.03
N LEU A 110 5.48 7.76 9.76
CA LEU A 110 6.01 6.58 9.07
C LEU A 110 7.55 6.55 8.99
N ASP A 111 8.23 7.61 9.45
CA ASP A 111 9.69 7.66 9.68
C ASP A 111 10.16 6.50 10.57
#